data_AF-M6ULL9-F1
#
_entry.id   AF-M6ULL9-F1
#
_cell.length_a   1.000
_cell.length_b   1.000
_cell.length_c   1.000
_cell.angle_alpha   90.00
_cell.angle_beta   90.00
_cell.angle_gamma   90.00
#
_symmetry.space_group_name_H-M   'P 1'
#
loop_
_entity.id
_entity.type
_entity.pdbx_description
1 polymer ?
#
loop_
_entity_poly.entity_id
_entity_poly.type
_entity_poly.pdbx_seq_one_letter_code
_entity_poly.pdbx_strand_id
1 'polypeptide(L)'
;MLHDIGDSEKICSCGHTLSRIGEEKSEKLDIIPAKVQVEVHVRPKYACKHCEGTSDETFPVVRIAPVPNQIAEKSMLSSGFLAYTITQKFADALPFYRQVGILQRSGVEISRTTLSNTAIQVFEKLSPMMEDVRRELFKSKYLQIDETTLQVLNEEGKLNTSKSYMWVIRGFIREKPVVLYHYEPSRSAKFLEEWIQGFEGIIQTDGFQSYDSLLEAKSKILHAGCWNHARRKFFEILKIDSKNAQAQWIVREISKLYAIESKAKEANLNSEEHLKLRQSESKPIVE
;
A
#
# COMPACT_ATOMS: atom_id res chain seq x y z
N MET A 1 21.62 25.44 15.87
CA MET A 1 21.91 26.87 16.11
C MET A 1 21.94 27.05 17.62
N LEU A 2 23.02 27.59 18.19
CA LEU A 2 23.07 27.88 19.62
C LEU A 2 22.62 29.32 19.82
N HIS A 3 21.57 29.51 20.60
CA HIS A 3 21.16 30.81 21.09
C HIS A 3 21.60 30.88 22.55
N ASP A 4 22.56 31.76 22.84
CA ASP A 4 23.11 31.96 24.19
C ASP A 4 23.03 33.45 24.53
N ILE A 5 23.06 33.75 25.82
CA ILE A 5 23.11 35.13 26.34
C ILE A 5 24.51 35.71 26.11
N GLY A 6 24.61 37.05 26.04
CA GLY A 6 25.90 37.73 25.84
C GLY A 6 26.83 37.58 27.04
N ASP A 7 28.14 37.75 26.85
CA ASP A 7 29.13 37.55 27.93
C ASP A 7 28.94 38.49 29.13
N SER A 8 28.42 39.69 28.90
CA SER A 8 28.06 40.63 29.97
C SER A 8 26.90 40.13 30.84
N GLU A 9 25.99 39.34 30.28
CA GLU A 9 24.84 38.77 30.99
C GLU A 9 25.20 37.48 31.75
N LYS A 10 26.40 36.94 31.49
CA LYS A 10 26.98 35.81 32.23
C LYS A 10 27.63 36.24 33.54
N ILE A 11 27.54 37.50 33.93
CA ILE A 11 27.99 38.00 35.24
C ILE A 11 26.78 38.18 36.14
N CYS A 12 26.75 37.46 37.26
CA CYS A 12 25.73 37.60 38.28
C CYS A 12 25.81 39.00 38.93
N SER A 13 24.69 39.48 39.46
CA SER A 13 24.63 40.74 40.22
C SER A 13 25.58 40.78 41.43
N CYS A 14 26.02 39.62 41.94
CA CYS A 14 27.04 39.52 42.99
C CYS A 14 28.50 39.55 42.47
N GLY A 15 28.73 39.82 41.18
CA GLY A 15 30.05 39.98 40.57
C GLY A 15 30.75 38.68 40.13
N HIS A 16 30.11 37.52 40.29
CA HIS A 16 30.66 36.22 39.89
C HIS A 16 30.09 35.73 38.55
N THR A 17 30.86 34.93 37.81
CA THR A 17 30.41 34.33 36.54
C THR A 17 29.35 33.24 36.76
N LEU A 18 28.27 33.27 35.99
CA LEU A 18 27.22 32.25 35.99
C LEU A 18 27.76 30.93 35.44
N SER A 19 27.39 29.82 36.08
CA SER A 19 27.66 28.47 35.58
C SER A 19 26.45 27.93 34.81
N ARG A 20 26.71 27.22 33.72
CA ARG A 20 25.63 26.57 32.93
C ARG A 20 25.07 25.38 33.70
N ILE A 21 23.80 25.46 34.10
CA ILE A 21 23.11 24.43 34.91
C ILE A 21 22.19 23.50 34.12
N GLY A 22 21.95 23.80 32.85
CA GLY A 22 21.05 23.04 31.98
C GLY A 22 20.89 23.74 30.63
N GLU A 23 20.01 23.18 29.80
CA GLU A 23 19.59 23.78 28.55
C GLU A 23 18.14 23.40 28.26
N GLU A 24 17.40 24.32 27.65
CA GLU A 24 16.09 24.02 27.07
C GLU A 24 16.26 23.81 25.57
N LYS A 25 15.64 22.76 25.03
CA LYS A 25 15.68 22.43 23.60
C LYS A 25 14.31 22.62 22.99
N SER A 26 14.27 23.39 21.90
CA SER A 26 13.11 23.44 21.00
C SER A 26 13.55 22.95 19.64
N GLU A 27 12.82 21.97 19.11
CA GLU A 27 13.03 21.45 17.77
C GLU A 27 12.08 22.16 16.79
N LYS A 28 12.63 22.62 15.67
CA LYS A 28 11.85 23.19 14.57
C LYS A 28 12.09 22.35 13.33
N LEU A 29 11.00 21.93 12.69
CA LEU A 29 11.06 21.27 11.39
C LEU A 29 11.17 22.36 10.31
N ASP A 30 12.18 22.24 9.46
CA ASP A 30 12.33 23.03 8.24
C ASP A 30 12.24 22.11 7.03
N ILE A 31 11.79 22.63 5.90
CA ILE A 31 11.56 21.84 4.69
C ILE A 31 12.62 22.19 3.65
N ILE A 32 13.43 21.20 3.28
CA ILE A 32 14.23 21.25 2.06
C ILE A 32 13.46 20.45 1.00
N PRO A 33 12.92 21.10 -0.05
CA PRO A 33 12.18 20.40 -1.09
C PRO A 33 13.02 19.35 -1.83
N ALA A 34 12.36 18.47 -2.56
CA ALA A 34 13.03 17.47 -3.39
C ALA A 34 13.99 18.14 -4.39
N LYS A 35 15.22 17.63 -4.45
CA LYS A 35 16.23 18.04 -5.44
C LYS A 35 16.21 17.04 -6.60
N VAL A 36 16.03 17.53 -7.81
CA VAL A 36 16.07 16.72 -9.03
C VAL A 36 17.42 16.91 -9.71
N GLN A 37 18.03 15.81 -10.16
CA GLN A 37 19.31 15.79 -10.86
C GLN A 37 19.16 15.15 -12.24
N VAL A 38 20.08 15.48 -13.16
CA VAL A 38 20.16 14.86 -14.48
C VAL A 38 21.36 13.92 -14.52
N GLU A 39 21.11 12.64 -14.72
CA GLU A 39 22.14 11.61 -14.89
C GLU A 39 22.48 11.47 -16.38
N VAL A 40 23.70 11.87 -16.77
CA VAL A 40 24.14 11.86 -18.17
C VAL A 40 25.03 10.63 -18.44
N HIS A 41 24.49 9.65 -19.14
CA HIS A 41 25.23 8.45 -19.54
C HIS A 41 25.85 8.62 -20.94
N VAL A 42 27.17 8.85 -21.00
CA VAL A 42 27.91 8.97 -22.27
C VAL A 42 28.44 7.59 -22.70
N ARG A 43 28.08 7.15 -23.91
CA ARG A 43 28.53 5.88 -24.51
C ARG A 43 29.29 6.15 -25.82
N PRO A 44 30.62 6.25 -25.79
CA PRO A 44 31.42 6.48 -27.00
C PRO A 44 31.21 5.37 -28.04
N LYS A 45 31.17 5.77 -29.31
CA LYS A 45 31.12 4.87 -30.47
C LYS A 45 32.51 4.76 -31.07
N TYR A 46 32.93 3.54 -31.37
CA TYR A 46 34.22 3.25 -31.98
C TYR A 46 34.02 2.55 -33.32
N ALA A 47 34.74 3.00 -34.34
CA ALA A 47 34.79 2.37 -35.65
C ALA A 47 36.23 2.45 -36.17
N CYS A 48 36.68 1.41 -36.86
CA CYS A 48 38.00 1.42 -37.49
C CYS A 48 37.92 2.20 -38.81
N LYS A 49 38.62 3.34 -38.91
CA LYS A 49 38.66 4.14 -40.16
C LYS A 49 39.55 3.52 -41.25
N HIS A 50 40.42 2.57 -40.89
CA HIS A 50 41.38 2.00 -41.83
C HIS A 50 40.77 0.87 -42.68
N CYS A 51 40.05 -0.06 -42.04
CA CYS A 51 39.39 -1.17 -42.73
C CYS A 51 37.87 -0.97 -42.88
N GLU A 52 37.31 0.13 -42.36
CA GLU A 52 35.88 0.42 -42.36
C GLU A 52 35.01 -0.70 -41.75
N GLY A 53 35.60 -1.53 -40.89
CA GLY A 53 34.91 -2.66 -40.24
C GLY A 53 34.80 -3.92 -41.11
N THR A 54 35.49 -3.99 -42.24
CA THR A 54 35.45 -5.14 -43.17
C THR A 54 36.39 -6.30 -42.80
N SER A 55 37.30 -6.08 -41.85
CA SER A 55 38.35 -7.06 -41.51
C SER A 55 37.88 -8.22 -40.63
N ASP A 56 36.72 -8.12 -39.99
CA ASP A 56 36.23 -9.09 -39.01
C ASP A 56 34.69 -9.05 -38.93
N GLU A 57 34.04 -10.10 -39.45
CA GLU A 57 32.58 -10.23 -39.46
C GLU A 57 31.98 -10.66 -38.11
N THR A 58 32.82 -11.02 -37.12
CA THR A 58 32.34 -11.45 -35.80
C THR A 58 31.84 -10.30 -34.93
N PHE A 59 32.23 -9.06 -35.23
CA PHE A 59 31.82 -7.87 -34.49
C PHE A 59 31.08 -6.87 -35.38
N PRO A 60 30.13 -6.10 -34.83
CA PRO A 60 29.50 -5.02 -35.57
C PRO A 60 30.52 -3.94 -35.96
N VAL A 61 30.32 -3.33 -37.13
CA VAL A 61 31.16 -2.24 -37.68
C VAL A 61 31.38 -1.10 -36.69
N VAL A 62 30.35 -0.77 -35.90
CA VAL A 62 30.43 0.21 -34.81
C VAL A 62 30.34 -0.52 -33.47
N ARG A 63 31.38 -0.37 -32.65
CA ARG A 63 31.43 -0.89 -31.29
C ARG A 63 30.99 0.19 -30.30
N ILE A 64 30.05 -0.16 -29.43
CA ILE A 64 29.52 0.70 -28.38
C ILE A 64 29.09 -0.17 -27.20
N ALA A 65 29.35 0.27 -25.96
CA ALA A 65 28.86 -0.40 -24.75
C ALA A 65 27.32 -0.51 -24.78
N PRO A 66 26.66 -1.52 -24.18
CA PRO A 66 25.19 -1.59 -24.14
C PRO A 66 24.55 -0.44 -23.35
N VAL A 67 23.24 -0.21 -23.53
CA VAL A 67 22.48 0.74 -22.70
C VAL A 67 22.41 0.15 -21.27
N PRO A 68 22.59 0.95 -20.21
CA PRO A 68 22.33 0.48 -18.85
C PRO A 68 20.90 -0.05 -18.70
N ASN A 69 20.75 -1.13 -17.94
CA ASN A 69 19.44 -1.71 -17.66
C ASN A 69 18.58 -0.71 -16.87
N GLN A 70 17.32 -0.57 -17.28
CA GLN A 70 16.33 0.26 -16.59
C GLN A 70 14.96 -0.40 -16.69
N ILE A 71 14.13 -0.17 -15.66
CA ILE A 71 12.80 -0.78 -15.58
C ILE A 71 11.85 -0.26 -16.68
N ALA A 72 11.83 1.06 -16.90
CA ALA A 72 11.09 1.69 -17.98
C ALA A 72 12.04 1.91 -19.17
N GLU A 73 11.94 1.07 -20.20
CA GLU A 73 12.84 1.11 -21.34
C GLU A 73 12.72 2.42 -22.12
N LYS A 74 13.87 3.00 -22.52
CA LYS A 74 13.97 4.27 -23.26
C LYS A 74 13.38 5.48 -22.50
N SER A 75 13.09 5.33 -21.20
CA SER A 75 12.66 6.42 -20.35
C SER A 75 13.83 7.38 -20.05
N MET A 76 13.50 8.66 -19.86
CA MET A 76 14.42 9.64 -19.29
C MET A 76 14.42 9.64 -17.75
N LEU A 77 13.50 8.88 -17.14
CA LEU A 77 13.29 8.83 -15.70
C LEU A 77 14.09 7.67 -15.10
N SER A 78 15.00 7.99 -14.20
CA SER A 78 15.76 7.00 -13.45
C SER A 78 14.85 6.20 -12.50
N SER A 79 15.32 5.05 -12.04
CA SER A 79 14.59 4.20 -11.09
C SER A 79 14.17 4.95 -9.81
N GLY A 80 15.02 5.86 -9.32
CA GLY A 80 14.70 6.69 -8.16
C GLY A 80 13.59 7.70 -8.44
N PHE A 81 13.59 8.32 -9.62
CA PHE A 81 12.51 9.23 -10.03
C PHE A 81 11.17 8.47 -10.21
N LEU A 82 11.22 7.27 -10.79
CA LEU A 82 10.03 6.42 -10.94
C LEU A 82 9.47 6.00 -9.58
N ALA A 83 10.32 5.58 -8.64
CA ALA A 83 9.90 5.27 -7.27
C ALA A 83 9.22 6.48 -6.60
N TYR A 84 9.85 7.67 -6.66
CA TYR A 84 9.28 8.91 -6.12
C TYR A 84 7.91 9.26 -6.73
N THR A 85 7.76 9.11 -8.04
CA THR A 85 6.53 9.38 -8.79
C THR A 85 5.39 8.42 -8.40
N ILE A 86 5.70 7.11 -8.34
CA ILE A 86 4.74 6.05 -8.04
C ILE A 86 4.32 6.09 -6.57
N THR A 87 5.25 6.31 -5.64
CA THR A 87 4.94 6.49 -4.22
C THR A 87 3.98 7.66 -4.01
N GLN A 88 4.27 8.83 -4.59
CA GLN A 88 3.34 9.95 -4.52
C GLN A 88 1.98 9.63 -5.12
N LYS A 89 1.95 8.90 -6.24
CA LYS A 89 0.70 8.59 -6.93
C LYS A 89 -0.21 7.69 -6.09
N PHE A 90 0.35 6.64 -5.51
CA PHE A 90 -0.43 5.56 -4.92
C PHE A 90 -0.43 5.56 -3.38
N ALA A 91 0.69 5.88 -2.74
CA ALA A 91 0.76 5.98 -1.28
C ALA A 91 0.23 7.34 -0.79
N ASP A 92 0.62 8.43 -1.45
CA ASP A 92 0.24 9.79 -1.02
C ASP A 92 -1.02 10.33 -1.74
N ALA A 93 -1.65 9.51 -2.58
CA ALA A 93 -2.85 9.86 -3.36
C ALA A 93 -2.70 11.16 -4.19
N LEU A 94 -1.49 11.48 -4.66
CA LEU A 94 -1.20 12.69 -5.40
C LEU A 94 -1.32 12.45 -6.92
N PRO A 95 -2.35 12.99 -7.60
CA PRO A 95 -2.55 12.75 -9.03
C PRO A 95 -1.43 13.37 -9.88
N PHE A 96 -1.12 12.74 -11.02
CA PHE A 96 -0.01 13.14 -11.89
C PHE A 96 -0.03 14.61 -12.30
N TYR A 97 -1.18 15.24 -12.52
CA TYR A 97 -1.22 16.66 -12.89
C TYR A 97 -0.71 17.57 -11.74
N ARG A 98 -0.92 17.18 -10.47
CA ARG A 98 -0.35 17.90 -9.33
C ARG A 98 1.14 17.64 -9.18
N GLN A 99 1.57 16.42 -9.45
CA GLN A 99 3.00 16.07 -9.48
C GLN A 99 3.75 16.91 -10.53
N VAL A 100 3.19 17.04 -11.74
CA VAL A 100 3.73 17.93 -12.78
C VAL A 100 3.89 19.35 -12.25
N GLY A 101 2.85 19.92 -11.63
CA GLY A 101 2.95 21.27 -11.05
C GLY A 101 3.98 21.40 -9.93
N ILE A 102 4.19 20.36 -9.11
CA ILE A 102 5.24 20.33 -8.08
C ILE A 102 6.64 20.31 -8.71
N LEU A 103 6.84 19.46 -9.70
CA LEU A 103 8.10 19.32 -10.42
C LEU A 103 8.44 20.60 -11.20
N GLN A 104 7.44 21.23 -11.83
CA GLN A 104 7.61 22.49 -12.54
C GLN A 104 8.08 23.63 -11.62
N ARG A 105 7.58 23.70 -10.38
CA ARG A 105 8.09 24.67 -9.38
C ARG A 105 9.55 24.42 -8.99
N SER A 106 10.07 23.22 -9.26
CA SER A 106 11.47 22.84 -9.07
C SER A 106 12.30 22.96 -10.37
N GLY A 107 11.75 23.60 -11.41
CA GLY A 107 12.41 23.78 -12.70
C GLY A 107 12.37 22.56 -13.63
N VAL A 108 11.58 21.53 -13.30
CA VAL A 108 11.48 20.30 -14.09
C VAL A 108 10.24 20.32 -14.96
N GLU A 109 10.44 20.38 -16.27
CA GLU A 109 9.36 20.27 -17.26
C GLU A 109 9.14 18.81 -17.65
N ILE A 110 7.98 18.27 -17.30
CA ILE A 110 7.57 16.91 -17.67
C ILE A 110 6.08 16.85 -17.92
N SER A 111 5.67 16.10 -18.95
CA SER A 111 4.26 15.97 -19.28
C SER A 111 3.56 14.93 -18.38
N ARG A 112 2.26 15.13 -18.17
CA ARG A 112 1.40 14.13 -17.50
C ARG A 112 1.45 12.78 -18.21
N THR A 113 1.47 12.80 -19.55
CA THR A 113 1.52 11.61 -20.41
C THR A 113 2.81 10.82 -20.18
N THR A 114 3.94 11.51 -20.01
CA THR A 114 5.22 10.86 -19.70
C THR A 114 5.14 10.13 -18.36
N LEU A 115 4.60 10.76 -17.31
CA LEU A 115 4.44 10.13 -15.99
C LEU A 115 3.48 8.94 -16.05
N SER A 116 2.33 9.07 -16.73
CA SER A 116 1.37 7.96 -16.83
C SER A 116 1.91 6.78 -17.62
N ASN A 117 2.55 7.02 -18.76
CA ASN A 117 3.07 5.94 -19.62
C ASN A 117 4.24 5.20 -18.97
N THR A 118 5.12 5.93 -18.27
CA THR A 118 6.22 5.29 -17.53
C THR A 118 5.72 4.50 -16.32
N ALA A 119 4.67 4.97 -15.64
CA ALA A 119 4.04 4.18 -14.56
C ALA A 119 3.43 2.87 -15.08
N ILE A 120 2.84 2.87 -16.28
CA ILE A 120 2.33 1.65 -16.93
C ILE A 120 3.48 0.68 -17.25
N GLN A 121 4.57 1.16 -17.84
CA GLN A 121 5.74 0.30 -18.11
C GLN A 121 6.30 -0.32 -16.83
N VAL A 122 6.37 0.44 -15.74
CA VAL A 122 6.79 -0.10 -14.43
C VAL A 122 5.84 -1.19 -13.98
N PHE A 123 4.52 -0.97 -14.07
CA PHE A 123 3.53 -1.98 -13.73
C PHE A 123 3.70 -3.25 -14.57
N GLU A 124 3.85 -3.14 -15.88
CA GLU A 124 4.06 -4.30 -16.77
C GLU A 124 5.27 -5.13 -16.34
N LYS A 125 6.40 -4.50 -16.02
CA LYS A 125 7.60 -5.20 -15.54
C LYS A 125 7.44 -5.82 -14.15
N LEU A 126 6.62 -5.22 -13.28
CA LEU A 126 6.35 -5.73 -11.92
C LEU A 126 5.22 -6.75 -11.86
N SER A 127 4.37 -6.82 -12.89
CA SER A 127 3.21 -7.70 -12.94
C SER A 127 3.53 -9.19 -12.69
N PRO A 128 4.66 -9.78 -13.16
CA PRO A 128 4.98 -11.17 -12.84
C PRO A 128 5.22 -11.39 -11.34
N MET A 129 5.82 -10.42 -10.65
CA MET A 129 6.02 -10.47 -9.21
C MET A 129 4.68 -10.41 -8.47
N MET A 130 3.71 -9.63 -8.94
CA MET A 130 2.38 -9.59 -8.33
C MET A 130 1.68 -10.95 -8.41
N GLU A 131 1.86 -11.66 -9.53
CA GLU A 131 1.34 -12.99 -9.73
C GLU A 131 2.02 -14.02 -8.79
N ASP A 132 3.33 -13.90 -8.56
CA ASP A 132 4.03 -14.69 -7.54
C ASP A 132 3.51 -14.42 -6.12
N VAL A 133 3.29 -13.14 -5.78
CA VAL A 133 2.71 -12.72 -4.49
C VAL A 133 1.31 -13.29 -4.33
N ARG A 134 0.47 -13.27 -5.37
CA ARG A 134 -0.86 -13.89 -5.35
C ARG A 134 -0.76 -15.38 -5.06
N ARG A 135 0.07 -16.13 -5.78
CA ARG A 135 0.21 -17.58 -5.56
C ARG A 135 0.67 -17.93 -4.15
N GLU A 136 1.59 -17.14 -3.59
CA GLU A 136 2.07 -17.34 -2.23
C GLU A 136 1.04 -16.93 -1.17
N LEU A 137 0.32 -15.82 -1.39
CA LEU A 137 -0.74 -15.33 -0.50
C LEU A 137 -1.84 -16.37 -0.28
N PHE A 138 -2.23 -17.08 -1.34
CA PHE A 138 -3.27 -18.11 -1.29
C PHE A 138 -2.82 -19.42 -0.61
N LYS A 139 -1.56 -19.52 -0.18
CA LYS A 139 -1.11 -20.56 0.76
C LYS A 139 -1.43 -20.22 2.22
N SER A 140 -1.82 -18.97 2.51
CA SER A 140 -2.27 -18.54 3.84
C SER A 140 -3.44 -19.42 4.31
N LYS A 141 -3.50 -19.74 5.60
CA LYS A 141 -4.64 -20.48 6.18
C LYS A 141 -5.83 -19.59 6.51
N TYR A 142 -5.67 -18.28 6.39
CA TYR A 142 -6.69 -17.30 6.67
C TYR A 142 -6.61 -16.15 5.68
N LEU A 143 -7.71 -15.92 4.98
CA LEU A 143 -7.89 -14.82 4.04
C LEU A 143 -9.04 -13.93 4.50
N GLN A 144 -8.85 -12.63 4.38
CA GLN A 144 -9.88 -11.61 4.54
C GLN A 144 -10.15 -11.02 3.16
N ILE A 145 -11.40 -11.00 2.75
CA ILE A 145 -11.80 -10.53 1.42
C ILE A 145 -12.91 -9.51 1.59
N ASP A 146 -12.71 -8.34 0.99
CA ASP A 146 -13.65 -7.23 0.98
C ASP A 146 -13.56 -6.52 -0.37
N GLU A 147 -14.58 -5.75 -0.73
CA GLU A 147 -14.58 -5.00 -1.98
C GLU A 147 -15.07 -3.57 -1.79
N THR A 148 -14.41 -2.64 -2.46
CA THR A 148 -14.82 -1.23 -2.47
C THR A 148 -15.24 -0.83 -3.87
N THR A 149 -16.34 -0.08 -3.95
CA THR A 149 -16.85 0.45 -5.22
C THR A 149 -16.03 1.65 -5.68
N LEU A 150 -15.73 1.72 -6.97
CA LEU A 150 -15.16 2.88 -7.65
C LEU A 150 -15.92 3.18 -8.95
N GLN A 151 -15.67 4.36 -9.50
CA GLN A 151 -16.11 4.78 -10.83
C GLN A 151 -14.88 4.95 -11.71
N VAL A 152 -14.89 4.33 -12.89
CA VAL A 152 -13.76 4.36 -13.83
C VAL A 152 -14.15 5.18 -15.05
N LEU A 153 -13.31 6.17 -15.38
CA LEU A 153 -13.49 6.97 -16.58
C LEU A 153 -13.05 6.18 -17.81
N ASN A 154 -13.81 6.28 -18.90
CA ASN A 154 -13.53 5.62 -20.17
C ASN A 154 -13.38 4.09 -20.06
N GLU A 155 -14.11 3.47 -19.15
CA GLU A 155 -14.21 2.01 -19.09
C GLU A 155 -15.03 1.50 -20.28
N GLU A 156 -14.47 0.55 -21.03
CA GLU A 156 -15.11 0.02 -22.23
C GLU A 156 -16.47 -0.62 -21.91
N GLY A 157 -17.50 -0.27 -22.67
CA GLY A 157 -18.85 -0.79 -22.47
C GLY A 157 -19.57 -0.28 -21.21
N LYS A 158 -19.04 0.72 -20.51
CA LYS A 158 -19.64 1.25 -19.28
C LYS A 158 -19.69 2.78 -19.22
N LEU A 159 -20.75 3.28 -18.59
CA LEU A 159 -20.85 4.70 -18.23
C LEU A 159 -19.85 5.03 -17.12
N ASN A 160 -19.33 6.25 -17.13
CA ASN A 160 -18.42 6.75 -16.08
C ASN A 160 -19.06 6.84 -14.68
N THR A 161 -20.38 6.75 -14.59
CA THR A 161 -21.14 6.71 -13.32
C THR A 161 -21.39 5.29 -12.83
N SER A 162 -21.14 4.27 -13.67
CA SER A 162 -21.31 2.87 -13.31
C SER A 162 -20.31 2.45 -12.23
N LYS A 163 -20.76 1.54 -11.35
CA LYS A 163 -19.89 0.95 -10.33
C LYS A 163 -18.99 -0.13 -10.92
N SER A 164 -17.72 -0.05 -10.57
CA SER A 164 -16.71 -1.09 -10.71
C SER A 164 -16.08 -1.34 -9.35
N TYR A 165 -15.27 -2.39 -9.20
CA TYR A 165 -14.93 -2.93 -7.89
C TYR A 165 -13.43 -3.14 -7.75
N MET A 166 -12.88 -2.70 -6.63
CA MET A 166 -11.53 -3.04 -6.19
C MET A 166 -11.67 -4.02 -5.04
N TRP A 167 -11.31 -5.27 -5.30
CA TRP A 167 -11.25 -6.34 -4.33
C TRP A 167 -9.96 -6.25 -3.55
N VAL A 168 -10.06 -6.35 -2.24
CA VAL A 168 -8.95 -6.29 -1.30
C VAL A 168 -8.87 -7.64 -0.60
N ILE A 169 -7.81 -8.39 -0.90
CA ILE A 169 -7.56 -9.70 -0.34
C ILE A 169 -6.36 -9.59 0.58
N ARG A 170 -6.58 -9.80 1.88
CA ARG A 170 -5.53 -9.79 2.89
C ARG A 170 -5.30 -11.19 3.43
N GLY A 171 -4.04 -11.56 3.54
CA GLY A 171 -3.59 -12.82 4.12
C GLY A 171 -2.20 -12.68 4.71
N PHE A 172 -1.51 -13.80 4.90
CA PHE A 172 -0.19 -13.82 5.51
C PHE A 172 0.81 -14.62 4.67
N ILE A 173 1.98 -14.04 4.43
CA ILE A 173 3.13 -14.70 3.83
C ILE A 173 4.24 -14.68 4.88
N ARG A 174 4.72 -15.85 5.31
CA ARG A 174 5.75 -15.98 6.37
C ARG A 174 5.41 -15.12 7.61
N GLU A 175 4.16 -15.22 8.06
CA GLU A 175 3.60 -14.46 9.21
C GLU A 175 3.52 -12.93 9.02
N LYS A 176 3.92 -12.40 7.87
CA LYS A 176 3.75 -10.98 7.54
C LYS A 176 2.44 -10.75 6.81
N PRO A 177 1.65 -9.75 7.21
CA PRO A 177 0.41 -9.42 6.52
C PRO A 177 0.72 -8.90 5.12
N VAL A 178 0.00 -9.42 4.14
CA VAL A 178 0.09 -9.01 2.73
C VAL A 178 -1.30 -8.67 2.24
N VAL A 179 -1.40 -7.58 1.48
CA VAL A 179 -2.65 -7.08 0.89
C VAL A 179 -2.50 -7.09 -0.62
N LEU A 180 -3.39 -7.81 -1.30
CA LEU A 180 -3.51 -7.86 -2.74
C LEU A 180 -4.75 -7.07 -3.16
N TYR A 181 -4.58 -6.19 -4.14
CA TYR A 181 -5.65 -5.43 -4.76
C TYR A 181 -5.93 -6.01 -6.13
N HIS A 182 -7.20 -6.31 -6.42
CA HIS A 182 -7.64 -6.85 -7.71
C HIS A 182 -8.83 -6.07 -8.25
N TYR A 183 -8.69 -5.57 -9.47
CA TYR A 183 -9.75 -4.79 -10.12
C TYR A 183 -10.70 -5.71 -10.88
N GLU A 184 -12.00 -5.49 -10.72
CA GLU A 184 -13.03 -6.12 -11.54
C GLU A 184 -14.05 -5.08 -12.04
N PRO A 185 -14.43 -5.12 -13.32
CA PRO A 185 -15.50 -4.27 -13.84
C PRO A 185 -16.85 -4.61 -13.20
N SER A 186 -17.07 -5.84 -12.73
CA SER A 186 -18.36 -6.23 -12.12
C SER A 186 -18.18 -6.67 -10.67
N ARG A 187 -19.28 -6.81 -9.92
CA ARG A 187 -19.25 -7.41 -8.57
C ARG A 187 -19.21 -8.94 -8.61
N SER A 188 -18.99 -9.53 -9.78
CA SER A 188 -18.93 -10.97 -9.95
C SER A 188 -17.69 -11.52 -9.25
N ALA A 189 -17.87 -12.48 -8.34
CA ALA A 189 -16.77 -13.16 -7.65
C ALA A 189 -16.15 -14.32 -8.49
N LYS A 190 -16.44 -14.40 -9.79
CA LYS A 190 -15.94 -15.48 -10.68
C LYS A 190 -14.43 -15.64 -10.67
N PHE A 191 -13.67 -14.53 -10.75
CA PHE A 191 -12.21 -14.59 -10.67
C PHE A 191 -11.75 -15.23 -9.34
N LEU A 192 -12.50 -15.00 -8.25
CA LEU A 192 -12.17 -15.54 -6.94
C LEU A 192 -12.45 -17.04 -6.87
N GLU A 193 -13.49 -17.55 -7.54
CA GLU A 193 -13.77 -18.99 -7.64
C GLU A 193 -12.58 -19.76 -8.23
N GLU A 194 -11.93 -19.18 -9.25
CA GLU A 194 -10.71 -19.69 -9.87
C GLU A 194 -9.52 -19.58 -8.91
N TRP A 195 -9.32 -18.43 -8.29
CA TRP A 195 -8.14 -18.19 -7.43
C TRP A 195 -8.14 -19.03 -6.16
N ILE A 196 -9.29 -19.30 -5.57
CA ILE A 196 -9.40 -20.17 -4.39
C ILE A 196 -9.48 -21.66 -4.76
N GLN A 197 -9.28 -22.05 -6.02
CA GLN A 197 -9.25 -23.45 -6.40
C GLN A 197 -8.14 -24.18 -5.63
N GLY A 198 -8.53 -25.15 -4.80
CA GLY A 198 -7.60 -25.88 -3.94
C GLY A 198 -7.23 -25.16 -2.63
N PHE A 199 -7.82 -23.99 -2.34
CA PHE A 199 -7.66 -23.32 -1.05
C PHE A 199 -8.26 -24.17 0.09
N GLU A 200 -7.54 -24.24 1.20
CA GLU A 200 -7.96 -24.95 2.42
C GLU A 200 -7.62 -24.10 3.64
N GLY A 201 -8.66 -23.60 4.32
CA GLY A 201 -8.52 -22.66 5.42
C GLY A 201 -9.79 -21.84 5.66
N ILE A 202 -9.61 -20.67 6.28
CA ILE A 202 -10.69 -19.77 6.67
C ILE A 202 -10.74 -18.59 5.69
N ILE A 203 -11.93 -18.29 5.16
CA ILE A 203 -12.19 -17.05 4.43
C ILE A 203 -13.14 -16.20 5.27
N GLN A 204 -12.75 -14.96 5.57
CA GLN A 204 -13.61 -13.99 6.22
C GLN A 204 -14.09 -12.92 5.23
N THR A 205 -15.40 -12.72 5.16
CA THR A 205 -16.03 -11.68 4.31
C THR A 205 -17.12 -10.91 5.08
N ASP A 206 -17.74 -9.92 4.44
CA ASP A 206 -18.85 -9.13 4.99
C ASP A 206 -20.19 -9.89 5.04
N GLY A 207 -20.25 -11.12 4.52
CA GLY A 207 -21.47 -11.93 4.43
C GLY A 207 -22.33 -11.61 3.21
N PHE A 208 -21.77 -11.05 2.13
CA PHE A 208 -22.48 -10.87 0.87
C PHE A 208 -22.80 -12.20 0.18
N GLN A 209 -24.04 -12.34 -0.31
CA GLN A 209 -24.55 -13.61 -0.86
C GLN A 209 -23.77 -14.15 -2.07
N SER A 210 -23.01 -13.33 -2.79
CA SER A 210 -22.20 -13.83 -3.91
C SER A 210 -21.05 -14.74 -3.47
N TYR A 211 -20.75 -14.79 -2.17
CA TYR A 211 -19.81 -15.75 -1.61
C TYR A 211 -20.47 -17.12 -1.33
N ASP A 212 -21.80 -17.21 -1.28
CA ASP A 212 -22.49 -18.42 -0.85
C ASP A 212 -22.25 -19.58 -1.83
N SER A 213 -22.35 -19.34 -3.14
CA SER A 213 -22.02 -20.34 -4.18
C SER A 213 -20.54 -20.78 -4.14
N LEU A 214 -19.67 -19.86 -3.73
CA LEU A 214 -18.22 -20.06 -3.62
C LEU A 214 -17.84 -20.92 -2.41
N LEU A 215 -18.66 -20.90 -1.35
CA LEU A 215 -18.46 -21.62 -0.09
C LEU A 215 -19.21 -22.95 -0.05
N GLU A 216 -20.39 -23.04 -0.65
CA GLU A 216 -21.18 -24.28 -0.73
C GLU A 216 -20.47 -25.38 -1.55
N ALA A 217 -19.70 -25.00 -2.56
CA ALA A 217 -19.04 -25.95 -3.46
C ALA A 217 -17.71 -26.52 -2.94
N LYS A 218 -17.15 -25.99 -1.85
CA LYS A 218 -15.78 -26.32 -1.40
C LYS A 218 -15.73 -26.68 0.09
N SER A 219 -15.89 -27.97 0.37
CA SER A 219 -15.92 -28.57 1.72
C SER A 219 -14.70 -28.31 2.63
N LYS A 220 -13.63 -27.74 2.09
CA LYS A 220 -12.37 -27.42 2.79
C LYS A 220 -12.24 -25.96 3.21
N ILE A 221 -13.25 -25.14 2.94
CA ILE A 221 -13.24 -23.71 3.26
C ILE A 221 -14.22 -23.47 4.41
N LEU A 222 -13.73 -22.90 5.52
CA LEU A 222 -14.57 -22.41 6.59
C LEU A 222 -14.86 -20.92 6.35
N HIS A 223 -16.14 -20.56 6.25
CA HIS A 223 -16.53 -19.16 6.15
C HIS A 223 -16.67 -18.51 7.51
N ALA A 224 -16.07 -17.34 7.68
CA ALA A 224 -16.23 -16.50 8.85
C ALA A 224 -16.91 -15.16 8.47
N GLY A 225 -18.02 -14.83 9.15
CA GLY A 225 -18.65 -13.52 9.01
C GLY A 225 -17.84 -12.42 9.72
N CYS A 226 -17.67 -11.26 9.08
CA CYS A 226 -16.98 -10.13 9.68
C CYS A 226 -17.86 -9.42 10.72
N TRP A 227 -17.47 -9.49 12.00
CA TRP A 227 -18.15 -8.81 13.11
C TRP A 227 -18.29 -7.30 12.92
N ASN A 228 -17.34 -6.63 12.26
CA ASN A 228 -17.43 -5.20 11.99
C ASN A 228 -18.57 -4.87 11.01
N HIS A 229 -18.74 -5.71 9.98
CA HIS A 229 -19.82 -5.55 9.01
C HIS A 229 -21.18 -5.86 9.63
N ALA A 230 -21.28 -6.92 10.43
CA ALA A 230 -22.49 -7.23 11.20
C ALA A 230 -22.87 -6.07 12.13
N ARG A 231 -21.91 -5.57 12.94
CA ARG A 231 -22.11 -4.45 13.88
C ARG A 231 -22.57 -3.17 13.19
N ARG A 232 -22.01 -2.85 12.01
CA ARG A 232 -22.29 -1.60 11.28
C ARG A 232 -23.79 -1.40 11.05
N LYS A 233 -24.51 -2.44 10.62
CA LYS A 233 -25.95 -2.34 10.33
C LYS A 233 -26.77 -1.94 11.57
N PHE A 234 -26.48 -2.53 12.73
CA PHE A 234 -27.13 -2.18 13.99
C PHE A 234 -26.73 -0.79 14.48
N PHE A 235 -25.48 -0.39 14.26
CA PHE A 235 -25.04 0.97 14.59
C PHE A 235 -25.75 2.04 13.74
N GLU A 236 -26.01 1.79 12.45
CA GLU A 236 -26.78 2.72 11.61
C GLU A 236 -28.23 2.86 12.09
N ILE A 237 -28.86 1.79 12.60
CA ILE A 237 -30.18 1.88 13.26
C ILE A 237 -30.11 2.85 14.44
N LEU A 238 -29.08 2.76 15.28
CA LEU A 238 -28.92 3.61 16.46
C LEU A 238 -28.69 5.09 16.14
N LYS A 239 -28.17 5.42 14.94
CA LYS A 239 -28.10 6.81 14.48
C LYS A 239 -29.47 7.42 14.23
N ILE A 240 -30.45 6.60 13.87
CA ILE A 240 -31.82 7.01 13.57
C ILE A 240 -32.69 6.91 14.84
N ASP A 241 -32.61 5.78 15.55
CA ASP A 241 -33.29 5.52 16.81
C ASP A 241 -32.29 5.05 17.88
N SER A 242 -31.77 6.03 18.63
CA SER A 242 -30.79 5.77 19.68
C SER A 242 -31.34 4.93 20.84
N LYS A 243 -32.67 4.79 20.97
CA LYS A 243 -33.32 4.02 22.05
C LYS A 243 -33.69 2.59 21.64
N ASN A 244 -33.36 2.18 20.41
CA ASN A 244 -33.62 0.82 19.95
C ASN A 244 -32.89 -0.22 20.82
N ALA A 245 -33.63 -0.89 21.69
CA ALA A 245 -33.07 -1.77 22.71
C ALA A 245 -32.31 -2.97 22.10
N GLN A 246 -32.83 -3.56 21.02
CA GLN A 246 -32.20 -4.69 20.34
C GLN A 246 -30.87 -4.28 19.68
N ALA A 247 -30.85 -3.18 18.93
CA ALA A 247 -29.64 -2.71 18.27
C ALA A 247 -28.56 -2.31 19.30
N GLN A 248 -28.95 -1.66 20.41
CA GLN A 248 -28.03 -1.37 21.50
C GLN A 248 -27.44 -2.64 22.10
N TRP A 249 -28.28 -3.65 22.36
CA TRP A 249 -27.84 -4.92 22.91
C TRP A 249 -26.83 -5.61 21.99
N ILE A 250 -27.13 -5.74 20.69
CA ILE A 250 -26.21 -6.38 19.73
C ILE A 250 -24.87 -5.63 19.63
N VAL A 251 -24.91 -4.30 19.53
CA VAL A 251 -23.67 -3.49 19.48
C VAL A 251 -22.84 -3.68 20.76
N ARG A 252 -23.49 -3.77 21.93
CA ARG A 252 -22.81 -4.04 23.21
C ARG A 252 -22.19 -5.43 23.25
N GLU A 253 -22.92 -6.47 22.84
CA GLU A 253 -22.40 -7.85 22.82
C GLU A 253 -21.18 -7.98 21.89
N ILE A 254 -21.25 -7.46 20.66
CA ILE A 254 -20.09 -7.46 19.75
C ILE A 254 -18.92 -6.63 20.33
N SER A 255 -19.20 -5.56 21.07
CA SER A 255 -18.15 -4.74 21.69
C SER A 255 -17.34 -5.49 22.74
N LYS A 256 -17.91 -6.51 23.40
CA LYS A 256 -17.18 -7.39 24.32
C LYS A 256 -16.06 -8.14 23.59
N LEU A 257 -16.30 -8.61 22.37
CA LEU A 257 -15.28 -9.26 21.54
C LEU A 257 -14.09 -8.32 21.27
N TYR A 258 -14.36 -7.06 20.93
CA TYR A 258 -13.30 -6.06 20.71
C TYR A 258 -12.52 -5.71 21.98
N ALA A 259 -13.18 -5.71 23.14
CA ALA A 259 -12.50 -5.51 24.42
C ALA A 259 -11.51 -6.65 24.72
N ILE A 260 -11.88 -7.90 24.43
CA ILE A 260 -10.99 -9.06 24.58
C ILE A 260 -9.78 -8.96 23.64
N GLU A 261 -9.99 -8.57 22.37
CA GLU A 261 -8.88 -8.35 21.43
C GLU A 261 -7.96 -7.20 21.86
N SER A 262 -8.52 -6.15 22.47
CA SER A 262 -7.73 -5.02 22.99
C SER A 262 -6.88 -5.45 24.18
N LYS A 263 -7.46 -6.22 25.11
CA LYS A 263 -6.75 -6.83 26.25
C LYS A 263 -5.58 -7.71 25.78
N ALA A 264 -5.79 -8.55 24.75
CA ALA A 264 -4.72 -9.38 24.19
C ALA A 264 -3.58 -8.53 23.63
N LYS A 265 -3.91 -7.46 22.90
CA LYS A 265 -2.94 -6.54 22.29
C LYS A 265 -2.15 -5.77 23.35
N GLU A 266 -2.82 -5.23 24.37
CA GLU A 266 -2.18 -4.48 25.45
C GLU A 266 -1.23 -5.36 26.27
N ALA A 267 -1.59 -6.61 26.50
CA ALA A 267 -0.74 -7.59 27.16
C ALA A 267 0.37 -8.16 26.27
N ASN A 268 0.44 -7.79 24.98
CA ASN A 268 1.36 -8.34 23.98
C ASN A 268 1.38 -9.88 23.96
N LEU A 269 0.20 -10.51 24.05
CA LEU A 269 0.09 -11.96 24.08
C LEU A 269 0.65 -12.59 22.81
N ASN A 270 1.35 -13.72 22.96
CA ASN A 270 1.74 -14.53 21.81
C ASN A 270 0.54 -15.31 21.24
N SER A 271 0.73 -15.98 20.09
CA SER A 271 -0.35 -16.68 19.37
C SER A 271 -1.08 -17.74 20.21
N GLU A 272 -0.37 -18.47 21.07
CA GLU A 272 -0.98 -19.52 21.91
C GLU A 272 -1.79 -18.92 23.07
N GLU A 273 -1.25 -17.90 23.72
CA GLU A 273 -1.93 -17.15 24.78
C GLU A 273 -3.18 -16.43 24.25
N HIS A 274 -3.07 -15.80 23.09
CA HIS A 274 -4.19 -15.14 22.43
C HIS A 274 -5.31 -16.14 22.09
N LEU A 275 -4.96 -17.33 21.62
CA LEU A 275 -5.92 -18.41 21.38
C LEU A 275 -6.61 -18.84 22.68
N LYS A 276 -5.86 -19.06 23.77
CA LYS A 276 -6.43 -19.43 25.08
C LYS A 276 -7.40 -18.37 25.61
N LEU A 277 -7.05 -17.09 25.44
CA LEU A 277 -7.95 -15.97 25.80
C LEU A 277 -9.23 -16.01 24.98
N ARG A 278 -9.14 -16.19 23.65
CA ARG A 278 -10.33 -16.30 22.79
C ARG A 278 -11.21 -17.51 23.15
N GLN A 279 -10.63 -18.64 23.48
CA GLN A 279 -11.38 -19.85 23.86
C GLN A 279 -12.09 -19.69 25.21
N SER A 280 -11.51 -18.94 26.15
CA SER A 280 -12.09 -18.73 27.47
C SER A 280 -13.08 -17.57 27.52
N GLU A 281 -12.81 -16.46 26.83
CA GLU A 281 -13.60 -15.23 26.93
C GLU A 281 -14.46 -14.95 25.69
N SER A 282 -13.96 -15.20 24.47
CA SER A 282 -14.72 -14.89 23.24
C SER A 282 -15.74 -15.96 22.87
N LYS A 283 -15.38 -17.24 23.03
CA LYS A 283 -16.24 -18.38 22.69
C LYS A 283 -17.61 -18.34 23.39
N PRO A 284 -17.73 -18.07 24.71
CA PRO A 284 -19.03 -18.01 25.38
C PRO A 284 -19.91 -16.82 24.96
N ILE A 285 -19.38 -15.84 24.22
CA ILE A 285 -20.17 -14.71 23.70
C ILE A 285 -20.84 -15.08 22.37
N VAL A 286 -20.27 -16.04 21.63
CA VAL A 286 -20.72 -16.41 20.28
C VAL A 286 -21.48 -17.73 20.21
N GLU A 287 -21.38 -18.58 21.24
CA GLU A 287 -22.15 -19.83 21.41
C GLU A 287 -23.38 -19.61 22.32
#